data_AF-A0A7C2EC54-F1
#
_entry.id   AF-A0A7C2EC54-F1
#
_cell.length_a   1.000
_cell.length_b   1.000
_cell.length_c   1.000
_cell.angle_alpha   90.00
_cell.angle_beta   90.00
_cell.angle_gamma   90.00
#
_symmetry.space_group_name_H-M   'P 1'
#
loop_
_entity.id
_entity.type
_entity.pdbx_description
1 polymer ?
#
loop_
_entity_poly.entity_id
_entity_poly.type
_entity_poly.pdbx_seq_one_letter_code
_entity_poly.pdbx_strand_id
1 'polypeptide(L)' 'MLSRAIYVGLAAPSPGDNQADADRLTAALPAELGKVTIPLTVLRRLPEMLRAAGWR' A
#
# COMPACT_ATOMS: atom_id res chain seq x y z
N MET A 1 4.56 14.87 17.53
CA MET A 1 4.65 13.98 16.35
C MET A 1 3.61 14.47 15.36
N LEU A 2 4.02 14.90 14.17
CA LEU A 2 3.10 15.37 13.12
C LEU A 2 2.69 14.16 12.28
N SER A 3 1.40 13.94 12.09
CA SER A 3 0.87 12.87 11.25
C SER A 3 -0.15 13.43 10.25
N ARG A 4 -0.27 12.77 9.10
CA ARG A 4 -1.24 13.09 8.05
C ARG A 4 -1.79 11.79 7.47
N ALA A 5 -3.11 11.72 7.31
CA ALA A 5 -3.76 10.61 6.62
C ALA A 5 -3.68 10.83 5.09
N ILE A 6 -3.48 9.74 4.35
CA ILE A 6 -3.47 9.73 2.89
C ILE A 6 -4.36 8.58 2.45
N TYR A 7 -5.35 8.88 1.61
CA TYR A 7 -6.23 7.89 0.99
C TYR A 7 -5.62 7.50 -0.35
N VAL A 8 -5.54 6.20 -0.63
CA VAL A 8 -4.95 5.66 -1.85
C VAL A 8 -5.89 4.64 -2.48
N GLY A 9 -6.13 4.76 -3.78
CA GLY A 9 -6.76 3.72 -4.57
C GLY A 9 -5.68 2.90 -5.27
N LEU A 10 -5.79 1.57 -5.20
CA LEU A 10 -4.84 0.65 -5.82
C LEU A 10 -5.52 -0.13 -6.95
N ALA A 11 -4.79 -0.41 -8.01
CA ALA A 11 -5.23 -1.41 -8.99
C ALA A 11 -5.18 -2.80 -8.34
N ALA A 12 -6.26 -3.57 -8.44
CA ALA A 12 -6.29 -4.95 -7.95
C ALA A 12 -5.25 -5.81 -8.71
N PRO A 13 -4.65 -6.81 -8.05
CA PRO A 13 -3.71 -7.72 -8.70
C PRO A 13 -4.42 -8.51 -9.81
N SER A 14 -3.67 -8.82 -10.86
CA SER A 14 -4.17 -9.58 -12.00
C SER A 14 -3.11 -10.55 -12.50
N PRO A 15 -3.44 -11.54 -13.34
CA PRO A 15 -2.44 -12.45 -13.90
C PRO A 15 -1.30 -11.73 -14.65
N GLY A 16 -1.56 -10.54 -15.21
CA GLY A 16 -0.56 -9.70 -15.89
C GLY A 16 0.20 -8.74 -14.97
N ASP A 17 -0.22 -8.61 -13.71
CA ASP A 17 0.41 -7.75 -12.69
C ASP A 17 0.36 -8.46 -11.33
N ASN A 18 1.45 -9.17 -11.04
CA ASN A 18 1.65 -9.93 -9.80
C ASN A 18 2.60 -9.20 -8.83
N GLN A 19 2.62 -7.87 -8.87
CA GLN A 19 3.42 -7.08 -7.94
C GLN A 19 3.01 -7.35 -6.48
N ALA A 20 4.00 -7.40 -5.59
CA ALA A 20 3.77 -7.57 -4.16
C ALA A 20 2.94 -6.43 -3.57
N ASP A 21 2.09 -6.74 -2.58
CA ASP A 21 1.16 -5.78 -1.97
C ASP A 21 1.85 -4.53 -1.40
N ALA A 22 3.05 -4.69 -0.82
CA ALA A 22 3.84 -3.57 -0.29
C ALA A 22 4.41 -2.68 -1.40
N ASP A 23 4.89 -3.27 -2.48
CA ASP A 23 5.42 -2.54 -3.63
C ASP A 23 4.28 -1.79 -4.35
N ARG A 24 3.11 -2.43 -4.47
CA ARG A 24 1.89 -1.80 -5.01
C ARG A 24 1.46 -0.59 -4.18
N LEU A 25 1.45 -0.72 -2.85
CA LEU A 25 1.12 0.39 -1.95
C LEU A 25 2.13 1.53 -2.08
N THR A 26 3.43 1.23 -2.02
CA THR A 26 4.48 2.26 -2.08
C THR A 26 4.53 2.97 -3.42
N ALA A 27 4.27 2.26 -4.53
CA ALA A 27 4.18 2.83 -5.86
C ALA A 27 2.98 3.80 -6.02
N ALA A 28 1.91 3.62 -5.25
CA ALA A 28 0.74 4.49 -5.26
C ALA A 28 0.86 5.71 -4.33
N LEU A 29 1.88 5.75 -3.48
CA LEU A 29 2.09 6.88 -2.58
C LEU A 29 2.68 8.08 -3.33
N PRO A 30 2.35 9.32 -2.91
CA PRO A 30 2.91 10.52 -3.52
C PRO A 30 4.44 10.56 -3.44
N ALA A 31 5.08 10.91 -4.55
CA ALA A 31 6.54 10.90 -4.65
C ALA A 31 7.22 11.89 -3.67
N GLU A 32 6.53 12.96 -3.26
CA GLU A 32 7.06 13.93 -2.29
C GLU A 32 7.26 13.34 -0.88
N LEU A 33 6.71 12.17 -0.58
CA LEU A 33 6.97 11.47 0.68
C LEU A 33 8.37 10.84 0.73
N GLY A 34 9.03 10.71 -0.42
CA GLY A 34 10.31 10.04 -0.53
C GLY A 34 10.22 8.55 -0.14
N LYS A 35 11.28 8.03 0.49
CA LYS A 35 11.34 6.63 0.88
C LYS A 35 10.40 6.33 2.06
N VAL A 36 9.39 5.51 1.81
CA VAL A 36 8.44 5.07 2.82
C VAL A 36 8.91 3.76 3.45
N THR A 37 8.93 3.72 4.79
CA THR A 37 9.21 2.49 5.55
C THR A 37 7.92 1.95 6.12
N ILE A 38 7.60 0.69 5.83
CA ILE A 38 6.43 0.00 6.39
C ILE A 38 6.91 -0.86 7.57
N PRO A 39 6.42 -0.61 8.80
CA PRO A 39 6.73 -1.46 9.93
C PRO A 39 6.32 -2.91 9.68
N LEU A 40 7.13 -3.88 10.12
CA LEU A 40 6.87 -5.30 9.89
C LEU A 40 5.50 -5.77 10.41
N THR A 41 5.00 -5.16 11.50
CA THR A 41 3.68 -5.43 12.06
C THR A 41 2.55 -5.02 11.11
N VAL A 42 2.73 -3.91 10.38
CA VAL A 42 1.80 -3.45 9.34
C VAL A 42 1.93 -4.34 8.10
N LEU A 43 3.15 -4.63 7.67
CA LEU A 43 3.43 -5.47 6.50
C LEU A 43 2.75 -6.85 6.58
N ARG A 44 2.75 -7.48 7.78
CA ARG A 44 2.08 -8.78 8.00
C ARG A 44 0.57 -8.74 7.82
N ARG A 45 -0.06 -7.60 8.05
CA ARG A 45 -1.53 -7.42 7.97
C ARG A 45 -1.97 -6.79 6.65
N LEU A 46 -1.03 -6.19 5.92
CA LEU A 46 -1.29 -5.45 4.70
C LEU A 46 -2.09 -6.27 3.66
N PRO A 47 -1.77 -7.54 3.37
CA PRO A 47 -2.51 -8.30 2.35
C PRO A 47 -4.01 -8.45 2.65
N GLU A 48 -4.35 -8.71 3.91
CA GLU A 48 -5.74 -8.84 4.37
C GLU A 48 -6.45 -7.49 4.32
N MET A 49 -5.78 -6.42 4.81
CA MET A 49 -6.34 -5.07 4.83
C MET A 49 -6.67 -4.57 3.42
N LEU A 50 -5.77 -4.73 2.44
CA LEU A 50 -6.00 -4.28 1.07
C LEU A 50 -7.16 -5.02 0.40
N ARG A 51 -7.26 -6.34 0.63
CA ARG A 51 -8.35 -7.17 0.09
C ARG A 51 -9.69 -6.84 0.73
N ALA A 52 -9.72 -6.67 2.06
CA ALA A 52 -10.93 -6.30 2.79
C ALA A 52 -11.46 -4.92 2.39
N ALA A 53 -10.57 -3.99 2.09
CA ALA A 53 -10.91 -2.66 1.60
C ALA A 53 -11.29 -2.64 0.10
N GLY A 54 -11.15 -3.76 -0.61
CA GLY A 54 -11.42 -3.83 -2.05
C GLY A 54 -10.48 -2.94 -2.87
N TRP A 55 -9.25 -2.76 -2.39
CA TRP A 55 -8.20 -1.95 -3.02
C TRP A 55 -8.52 -0.44 -3.11
N ARG A 56 -9.33 0.09 -2.17
CA ARG A 56 -9.72 1.51 -2.09
C ARG A 56 -9.64 2.07 -0.67
#